data_AF-A0A4W6C0F2-F1
#
_entry.id   AF-A0A4W6C0F2-F1
#
_cell.length_a   1.000
_cell.length_b   1.000
_cell.length_c   1.000
_cell.angle_alpha   90.00
_cell.angle_beta   90.00
_cell.angle_gamma   90.00
#
_symmetry.space_group_name_H-M   'P 1'
#
loop_
_entity.id
_entity.type
_entity.pdbx_description
1 polymer ?
#
loop_
_entity_poly.entity_id
_entity_poly.type
_entity_poly.pdbx_seq_one_letter_code
_entity_poly.pdbx_strand_id
1 'polypeptide(L)'
;MGEQPVRVLACGDVEGRLNALFNRVQTIQKKTGQFDLLLCVGEFFGTTPEAEAEWQQYKTGAKKAPIHTYILGAASQETVKNFPSADGCELAENITYLGRRGVFTGVSGLQIAYVSGREAQQEPAPAHCFTAKDLSALVSPLTSSSKFRGVDILLTSQWPRGVWQYANNPEVNTKFCGSTSVANLADKLKPRYHFAALEGTHYERLPYRNHLVLQENAQHVSRFIALATVNNPAKKKYLYAFNIIPMKTMDPSELVKQPQDVTENPYRRSTKDKTDAPKTETPRHQHRNTCEFIPYQCTSSNTGKALKKHLIYTHQHNSEWFCLQCYLALAKGGLTPHHILILPIGHYQSVVDLSSEVVEEMEKYKSALTSFYKSKGERCVLFERNYRSQHLQLQVVPVPLDRCTTEDIKEAFMVQAQEQQMELMEIPEHTDLKQIAPPGTPYFYVELDSGEKLFYRIQKHFPLQFGREVLASEAVLNIPTRADWKECKQTREEEEESCKQLRDDFQPFDFAWED
;
A
#
# COMPACT_ATOMS: atom_id res chain seq x y z
N MET A 1 5.02 7.51 37.08
CA MET A 1 6.04 6.54 36.65
C MET A 1 6.39 6.90 35.22
N GLY A 2 7.66 7.25 34.94
CA GLY A 2 8.06 7.79 33.65
C GLY A 2 7.89 6.81 32.49
N GLU A 3 8.02 7.33 31.27
CA GLU A 3 8.03 6.59 29.99
C GLU A 3 9.25 5.66 29.90
N GLN A 4 9.28 4.59 30.69
CA GLN A 4 10.37 3.63 30.59
C GLN A 4 10.11 2.67 29.41
N PRO A 5 11.04 2.60 28.45
CA PRO A 5 10.92 1.68 27.33
C PRO A 5 11.11 0.24 27.80
N VAL A 6 10.25 -0.66 27.31
CA VAL A 6 10.41 -2.10 27.46
C VAL A 6 11.33 -2.61 26.36
N ARG A 7 12.35 -3.37 26.72
CA ARG A 7 13.34 -3.96 25.82
C ARG A 7 12.93 -5.38 25.47
N VAL A 8 12.58 -5.61 24.21
CA VAL A 8 11.99 -6.86 23.74
C VAL A 8 12.90 -7.52 22.71
N LEU A 9 13.05 -8.84 22.83
CA LEU A 9 13.58 -9.70 21.78
C LEU A 9 12.42 -10.46 21.13
N ALA A 10 12.40 -10.55 19.80
CA ALA A 10 11.49 -11.42 19.06
C ALA A 10 12.29 -12.44 18.24
N CYS A 11 11.85 -13.69 18.24
CA CYS A 11 12.49 -14.82 17.57
C CYS A 11 11.48 -15.54 16.65
N GLY A 12 11.96 -15.95 15.47
CA GLY A 12 11.21 -16.80 14.55
C GLY A 12 11.17 -18.27 15.00
N ASP A 13 11.22 -19.18 14.03
CA ASP A 13 11.16 -20.63 14.28
C ASP A 13 12.42 -21.12 15.00
N VAL A 14 12.24 -21.73 16.18
CA VAL A 14 13.34 -22.29 16.97
C VAL A 14 13.60 -23.74 16.57
N GLU A 15 12.53 -24.49 16.33
CA GLU A 15 12.52 -25.92 15.96
C GLU A 15 13.42 -26.76 16.88
N GLY A 16 13.38 -26.49 18.20
CA GLY A 16 14.14 -27.24 19.20
C GLY A 16 15.62 -26.86 19.36
N ARG A 17 16.12 -25.84 18.64
CA ARG A 17 17.49 -25.29 18.83
C ARG A 17 17.58 -24.29 20.00
N LEU A 18 17.12 -24.69 21.17
CA LEU A 18 17.00 -23.86 22.39
C LEU A 18 18.35 -23.30 22.87
N ASN A 19 19.39 -24.13 22.94
CA ASN A 19 20.74 -23.79 23.35
C ASN A 19 21.34 -22.77 22.41
N ALA A 20 21.15 -22.92 21.10
CA ALA A 20 21.62 -21.95 20.12
C ALA A 20 20.95 -20.58 20.32
N LEU A 21 19.62 -20.57 20.49
CA LEU A 21 18.85 -19.37 20.78
C LEU A 21 19.31 -18.70 22.09
N PHE A 22 19.32 -19.44 23.20
CA PHE A 22 19.62 -18.89 24.51
C PHE A 22 21.08 -18.47 24.67
N ASN A 23 22.04 -19.18 24.07
CA ASN A 23 23.44 -18.73 24.01
C ASN A 23 23.55 -17.41 23.23
N ARG A 24 22.80 -17.25 22.14
CA ARG A 24 22.75 -16.01 21.38
C ARG A 24 22.13 -14.87 22.19
N VAL A 25 21.04 -15.14 22.91
CA VAL A 25 20.39 -14.16 23.80
C VAL A 25 21.33 -13.71 24.92
N GLN A 26 22.02 -14.62 25.60
CA GLN A 26 23.03 -14.28 26.61
C GLN A 26 24.14 -13.41 26.03
N THR A 27 24.62 -13.74 24.82
CA THR A 27 25.64 -12.96 24.13
C THR A 27 25.16 -11.53 23.84
N ILE A 28 23.89 -11.37 23.45
CA ILE A 28 23.31 -10.05 23.18
C ILE A 28 23.15 -9.27 24.48
N GLN A 29 22.58 -9.87 25.53
CA GLN A 29 22.43 -9.19 26.82
C GLN A 29 23.76 -8.72 27.41
N LYS A 30 24.83 -9.51 27.27
CA LYS A 30 26.19 -9.11 27.69
C LYS A 30 26.70 -7.90 26.91
N LYS A 31 26.32 -7.72 25.65
CA LYS A 31 26.80 -6.65 24.77
C LYS A 31 25.97 -5.37 24.86
N THR A 32 24.65 -5.49 24.90
CA THR A 32 23.73 -4.35 24.77
C THR A 32 22.92 -4.11 26.05
N GLY A 33 23.15 -4.88 27.10
CA GLY A 33 22.43 -4.81 28.38
C GLY A 33 21.20 -5.72 28.44
N GLN A 34 20.60 -5.77 29.63
CA GLN A 34 19.47 -6.67 29.93
C GLN A 34 18.23 -6.32 29.09
N PHE A 35 17.51 -7.37 28.65
CA PHE A 35 16.22 -7.29 27.99
C PHE A 35 15.15 -7.79 28.95
N ASP A 36 13.91 -7.32 28.81
CA ASP A 36 12.82 -7.63 29.72
C ASP A 36 12.14 -8.96 29.37
N LEU A 37 11.96 -9.25 28.08
CA LEU A 37 11.30 -10.46 27.61
C LEU A 37 11.74 -10.91 26.21
N LEU A 38 11.56 -12.21 25.92
CA LEU A 38 11.75 -12.85 24.62
C LEU A 38 10.41 -13.39 24.10
N LEU A 39 10.05 -13.08 22.87
CA LEU A 39 8.84 -13.53 22.18
C LEU A 39 9.22 -14.51 21.06
N CYS A 40 8.84 -15.77 21.15
CA CYS A 40 9.02 -16.75 20.08
C CYS A 40 7.71 -16.91 19.31
N VAL A 41 7.69 -16.48 18.05
CA VAL A 41 6.48 -16.45 17.21
C VAL A 41 6.35 -17.64 16.25
N GLY A 42 7.41 -18.41 16.07
CA GLY A 42 7.42 -19.61 15.23
C GLY A 42 7.26 -20.92 16.00
N GLU A 43 7.59 -22.01 15.32
CA GLU A 43 7.62 -23.34 15.94
C GLU A 43 8.76 -23.42 16.96
N PHE A 44 8.41 -23.65 18.23
CA PHE A 44 9.39 -23.63 19.32
C PHE A 44 10.06 -24.99 19.51
N PHE A 45 9.28 -26.07 19.41
CA PHE A 45 9.75 -27.44 19.63
C PHE A 45 10.24 -28.07 18.32
N GLY A 46 11.24 -28.94 18.42
CA GLY A 46 11.69 -29.75 17.30
C GLY A 46 11.14 -31.17 17.37
N THR A 47 11.13 -31.87 16.24
CA THR A 47 10.69 -33.27 16.15
C THR A 47 11.83 -34.28 16.22
N THR A 48 13.08 -33.82 16.17
CA THR A 48 14.25 -34.70 16.20
C THR A 48 14.56 -35.19 17.62
N PRO A 49 15.20 -36.36 17.77
CA PRO A 49 15.61 -36.87 19.09
C PRO A 49 16.52 -35.90 19.86
N GLU A 50 17.38 -35.15 19.15
CA GLU A 50 18.27 -34.16 19.75
C GLU A 50 17.49 -32.97 20.32
N ALA A 51 16.48 -32.49 19.59
CA ALA A 51 15.60 -31.42 20.04
C ALA A 51 14.81 -31.83 21.28
N GLU A 52 14.30 -33.07 21.32
CA GLU A 52 13.59 -33.61 22.48
C GLU A 52 14.54 -33.73 23.69
N ALA A 53 15.73 -34.29 23.50
CA ALA A 53 16.74 -34.41 24.57
C ALA A 53 17.15 -33.04 25.13
N GLU A 54 17.25 -32.03 24.26
CA GLU A 54 17.54 -30.66 24.66
C GLU A 54 16.38 -30.05 25.47
N TRP A 55 15.14 -30.24 25.02
CA TRP A 55 13.95 -29.80 25.77
C TRP A 55 13.86 -30.43 27.17
N GLN A 56 14.18 -31.72 27.30
CA GLN A 56 14.18 -32.40 28.61
C GLN A 56 15.14 -31.74 29.62
N GLN A 57 16.24 -31.12 29.18
CA GLN A 57 17.16 -30.40 30.07
C GLN A 57 16.51 -29.14 30.67
N TYR A 58 15.66 -28.45 29.92
CA TYR A 58 14.90 -27.29 30.42
C TYR A 58 13.73 -27.75 31.29
N LYS A 59 13.02 -28.79 30.88
CA LYS A 59 11.87 -29.33 31.61
C LYS A 59 12.24 -29.87 33.00
N THR A 60 13.42 -30.48 33.13
CA THR A 60 13.93 -30.98 34.42
C THR A 60 14.62 -29.89 35.26
N GLY A 61 14.81 -28.69 34.72
CA GLY A 61 15.51 -27.59 35.39
C GLY A 61 17.04 -27.69 35.36
N ALA A 62 17.61 -28.67 34.65
CA ALA A 62 19.06 -28.77 34.45
C ALA A 62 19.64 -27.57 33.67
N LYS A 63 18.82 -26.97 32.79
CA LYS A 63 19.08 -25.68 32.15
C LYS A 63 17.92 -24.73 32.39
N LYS A 64 18.23 -23.44 32.37
CA LYS A 64 17.25 -22.36 32.58
C LYS A 64 17.31 -21.37 31.42
N ALA A 65 16.15 -20.87 30.99
CA ALA A 65 16.12 -19.79 30.02
C ALA A 65 16.71 -18.51 30.66
N PRO A 66 17.60 -17.78 29.94
CA PRO A 66 18.30 -16.61 30.46
C PRO A 66 17.41 -15.38 30.61
N ILE A 67 16.19 -15.43 30.10
CA ILE A 67 15.19 -14.37 30.10
C ILE A 67 13.80 -15.00 30.07
N HIS A 68 12.81 -14.31 30.62
CA HIS A 68 11.44 -14.74 30.53
C HIS A 68 11.00 -14.81 29.05
N THR A 69 10.63 -16.01 28.62
CA THR A 69 10.41 -16.38 27.21
C THR A 69 8.96 -16.77 27.02
N TYR A 70 8.23 -15.98 26.25
CA TYR A 70 6.86 -16.26 25.85
C TYR A 70 6.84 -16.94 24.48
N ILE A 71 6.13 -18.06 24.38
CA ILE A 71 6.03 -18.84 23.15
C ILE A 71 4.58 -18.94 22.68
N LEU A 72 4.39 -18.98 21.36
CA LEU A 72 3.15 -19.41 20.74
C LEU A 72 3.01 -20.95 20.78
N GLY A 73 1.80 -21.41 20.49
CA GLY A 73 1.44 -22.84 20.47
C GLY A 73 1.93 -23.56 19.22
N ALA A 74 1.70 -24.88 19.20
CA ALA A 74 2.09 -25.75 18.10
C ALA A 74 1.63 -25.23 16.74
N ALA A 75 2.52 -25.30 15.75
CA ALA A 75 2.21 -25.01 14.35
C ALA A 75 2.08 -26.29 13.49
N SER A 76 2.40 -27.46 14.05
CA SER A 76 2.25 -28.77 13.42
C SER A 76 1.68 -29.81 14.40
N GLN A 77 1.22 -30.94 13.88
CA GLN A 77 0.60 -31.99 14.70
C GLN A 77 1.62 -32.68 15.63
N GLU A 78 2.88 -32.78 15.20
CA GLU A 78 3.96 -33.45 15.89
C GLU A 78 4.38 -32.74 17.18
N THR A 79 4.20 -31.42 17.26
CA THR A 79 4.61 -30.59 18.40
C THR A 79 3.48 -30.37 19.41
N VAL A 80 2.23 -30.72 19.07
CA VAL A 80 1.05 -30.60 19.97
C VAL A 80 1.27 -31.27 21.32
N LYS A 81 1.93 -32.44 21.34
CA LYS A 81 2.21 -33.22 22.55
C LYS A 81 2.97 -32.44 23.63
N ASN A 82 3.67 -31.37 23.26
CA ASN A 82 4.46 -30.56 24.18
C ASN A 82 3.64 -29.47 24.88
N PHE A 83 2.37 -29.30 24.50
CA PHE A 83 1.47 -28.29 25.05
C PHE A 83 0.35 -28.99 25.86
N PRO A 84 0.35 -28.86 27.20
CA PRO A 84 -0.57 -29.61 28.06
C PRO A 84 -1.98 -29.03 28.12
N SER A 85 -2.17 -27.76 27.78
CA SER A 85 -3.44 -27.03 27.85
C SER A 85 -3.59 -26.10 26.66
N ALA A 86 -4.81 -25.64 26.36
CA ALA A 86 -5.09 -24.61 25.37
C ALA A 86 -4.96 -23.18 25.94
N ASP A 87 -5.10 -23.00 27.26
CA ASP A 87 -5.28 -21.68 27.91
C ASP A 87 -3.96 -21.00 28.33
N GLY A 88 -2.83 -21.55 27.89
CA GLY A 88 -1.51 -21.08 28.29
C GLY A 88 -1.07 -21.65 29.63
N CYS A 89 0.23 -21.82 29.82
CA CYS A 89 0.83 -22.31 31.06
C CYS A 89 2.34 -22.10 31.06
N GLU A 90 2.94 -22.14 32.24
CA GLU A 90 4.39 -22.26 32.37
C GLU A 90 4.80 -23.71 32.02
N LEU A 91 5.71 -23.86 31.06
CA LEU A 91 6.18 -25.17 30.59
C LEU A 91 7.49 -25.59 31.27
N ALA A 92 8.33 -24.62 31.58
CA ALA A 92 9.58 -24.75 32.32
C ALA A 92 9.92 -23.38 32.94
N GLU A 93 10.89 -23.33 33.85
CA GLU A 93 11.32 -22.08 34.48
C GLU A 93 11.70 -21.03 33.43
N ASN A 94 11.02 -19.88 33.45
CA ASN A 94 11.15 -18.77 32.49
C ASN A 94 10.69 -19.09 31.05
N ILE A 95 9.94 -20.16 30.82
CA ILE A 95 9.36 -20.49 29.51
C ILE A 95 7.86 -20.66 29.66
N THR A 96 7.11 -19.69 29.13
CA THR A 96 5.65 -19.62 29.24
C THR A 96 4.99 -19.72 27.87
N TYR A 97 4.10 -20.69 27.72
CA TYR A 97 3.20 -20.78 26.58
C TYR A 97 2.01 -19.84 26.80
N LEU A 98 1.77 -18.94 25.84
CA LEU A 98 0.72 -17.92 25.96
C LEU A 98 -0.71 -18.48 25.82
N GLY A 99 -0.89 -19.62 25.18
CA GLY A 99 -2.22 -20.16 24.88
C GLY A 99 -2.58 -20.09 23.39
N ARG A 100 -3.75 -20.61 23.04
CA ARG A 100 -4.23 -20.65 21.65
C ARG A 100 -4.45 -19.25 21.08
N ARG A 101 -5.05 -18.36 21.88
CA ARG A 101 -5.33 -16.97 21.53
C ARG A 101 -5.57 -16.14 22.78
N GLY A 102 -5.24 -14.87 22.77
CA GLY A 102 -5.50 -14.01 23.92
C GLY A 102 -4.79 -12.67 23.87
N VAL A 103 -4.82 -11.98 25.01
CA VAL A 103 -4.12 -10.72 25.23
C VAL A 103 -3.33 -10.84 26.52
N PHE A 104 -2.02 -10.73 26.41
CA PHE A 104 -1.12 -10.62 27.54
C PHE A 104 -0.90 -9.14 27.86
N THR A 105 -1.07 -8.78 29.14
CA THR A 105 -0.79 -7.41 29.61
C THR A 105 0.34 -7.47 30.64
N GLY A 106 1.50 -6.94 30.27
CA GLY A 106 2.66 -6.88 31.16
C GLY A 106 2.49 -5.83 32.27
N VAL A 107 3.33 -5.91 33.30
CA VAL A 107 3.33 -4.97 34.44
C VAL A 107 3.59 -3.51 34.03
N SER A 108 4.32 -3.30 32.93
CA SER A 108 4.55 -1.98 32.32
C SER A 108 3.33 -1.40 31.61
N GLY A 109 2.25 -2.17 31.46
CA GLY A 109 1.09 -1.83 30.63
C GLY A 109 1.24 -2.20 29.16
N LEU A 110 2.32 -2.88 28.77
CA LEU A 110 2.52 -3.41 27.42
C LEU A 110 1.42 -4.44 27.08
N GLN A 111 0.70 -4.22 25.98
CA GLN A 111 -0.36 -5.12 25.52
C GLN A 111 0.07 -5.94 24.30
N ILE A 112 0.10 -7.26 24.46
CA ILE A 112 0.48 -8.22 23.43
C ILE A 112 -0.73 -9.07 23.07
N ALA A 113 -1.30 -8.89 21.89
CA ALA A 113 -2.29 -9.81 21.34
C ALA A 113 -1.58 -10.97 20.65
N TYR A 114 -2.13 -12.18 20.74
CA TYR A 114 -1.51 -13.35 20.13
C TYR A 114 -2.54 -14.36 19.61
N VAL A 115 -2.15 -15.06 18.55
CA VAL A 115 -2.85 -16.22 17.98
C VAL A 115 -1.82 -17.27 17.58
N SER A 116 -1.98 -18.47 18.11
CA SER A 116 -1.06 -19.59 17.93
C SER A 116 -1.47 -20.48 16.77
N GLY A 117 -0.49 -21.02 16.06
CA GLY A 117 -0.69 -22.07 15.05
C GLY A 117 -1.14 -21.57 13.68
N ARG A 118 -1.82 -22.46 12.94
CA ARG A 118 -2.23 -22.26 11.55
C ARG A 118 -3.75 -22.09 11.41
N GLU A 119 -4.22 -21.43 10.35
CA GLU A 119 -5.66 -21.38 10.08
C GLU A 119 -6.20 -22.78 9.76
N ALA A 120 -7.29 -23.17 10.45
CA ALA A 120 -7.94 -24.46 10.21
C ALA A 120 -8.58 -24.51 8.82
N GLN A 121 -8.33 -25.59 8.07
CA GLN A 121 -8.96 -25.83 6.76
C GLN A 121 -10.22 -26.70 6.86
N GLN A 122 -10.41 -27.42 7.97
CA GLN A 122 -11.49 -28.37 8.18
C GLN A 122 -11.98 -28.32 9.63
N GLU A 123 -13.24 -28.70 9.85
CA GLU A 123 -13.85 -28.84 11.17
C GLU A 123 -14.09 -30.33 11.48
N PRO A 124 -13.78 -30.82 12.69
CA PRO A 124 -13.26 -30.08 13.85
C PRO A 124 -11.80 -29.64 13.66
N ALA A 125 -11.51 -28.40 14.03
CA ALA A 125 -10.17 -27.83 13.90
C ALA A 125 -9.11 -28.62 14.70
N PRO A 126 -7.97 -28.98 14.09
CA PRO A 126 -6.86 -29.61 14.80
C PRO A 126 -6.32 -28.74 15.95
N ALA A 127 -5.69 -29.36 16.95
CA ALA A 127 -5.21 -28.65 18.14
C ALA A 127 -4.14 -27.58 17.85
N HIS A 128 -3.39 -27.73 16.75
CA HIS A 128 -2.38 -26.80 16.26
C HIS A 128 -2.95 -25.71 15.32
N CYS A 129 -4.28 -25.64 15.21
CA CYS A 129 -4.97 -24.68 14.36
C CYS A 129 -5.84 -23.71 15.17
N PHE A 130 -6.00 -22.50 14.64
CA PHE A 130 -7.00 -21.52 15.09
C PHE A 130 -8.16 -21.44 14.10
N THR A 131 -9.32 -21.02 14.61
CA THR A 131 -10.57 -20.88 13.84
C THR A 131 -11.02 -19.43 13.77
N ALA A 132 -11.99 -19.15 12.89
CA ALA A 132 -12.65 -17.83 12.86
C ALA A 132 -13.34 -17.47 14.19
N LYS A 133 -13.81 -18.47 14.95
CA LYS A 133 -14.41 -18.27 16.29
C LYS A 133 -13.36 -17.78 17.28
N ASP A 134 -12.16 -18.35 17.23
CA ASP A 134 -11.03 -17.94 18.08
C ASP A 134 -10.67 -16.47 17.83
N LEU A 135 -10.59 -16.07 16.56
CA LEU A 135 -10.30 -14.69 16.17
C LEU A 135 -11.41 -13.73 16.60
N SER A 136 -12.67 -14.11 16.40
CA SER A 136 -13.80 -13.29 16.85
C SER A 136 -13.81 -13.09 18.36
N ALA A 137 -13.49 -14.14 19.13
CA ALA A 137 -13.42 -14.08 20.58
C ALA A 137 -12.21 -13.26 21.10
N LEU A 138 -11.16 -13.13 20.30
CA LEU A 138 -10.04 -12.22 20.57
C LEU A 138 -10.41 -10.75 20.27
N VAL A 139 -11.01 -10.51 19.10
CA VAL A 139 -11.24 -9.15 18.59
C VAL A 139 -12.42 -8.46 19.28
N SER A 140 -13.54 -9.15 19.45
CA SER A 140 -14.80 -8.53 19.90
C SER A 140 -14.66 -7.78 21.24
N PRO A 141 -14.01 -8.34 22.28
CA PRO A 141 -13.85 -7.63 23.56
C PRO A 141 -13.01 -6.35 23.41
N LEU A 142 -11.98 -6.37 22.57
CA LEU A 142 -11.08 -5.25 22.36
C LEU A 142 -11.76 -4.12 21.59
N THR A 143 -12.39 -4.44 20.46
CA THR A 143 -12.97 -3.43 19.56
C THR A 143 -14.33 -2.92 20.01
N SER A 144 -14.98 -3.56 20.99
CA SER A 144 -16.23 -3.07 21.58
C SER A 144 -16.08 -1.75 22.34
N SER A 145 -14.85 -1.44 22.79
CA SER A 145 -14.56 -0.19 23.48
C SER A 145 -14.35 0.94 22.47
N SER A 146 -15.11 2.02 22.60
CA SER A 146 -14.92 3.24 21.79
C SER A 146 -13.56 3.91 22.00
N LYS A 147 -12.82 3.53 23.04
CA LYS A 147 -11.47 4.01 23.35
C LYS A 147 -10.37 3.10 22.79
N PHE A 148 -10.72 2.00 22.13
CA PHE A 148 -9.73 1.10 21.56
C PHE A 148 -8.99 1.77 20.41
N ARG A 149 -7.68 2.00 20.61
CA ARG A 149 -6.81 2.62 19.60
C ARG A 149 -6.05 1.57 18.79
N GLY A 150 -5.67 0.47 19.43
CA GLY A 150 -4.87 -0.62 18.86
C GLY A 150 -4.16 -1.40 19.97
N VAL A 151 -3.21 -2.24 19.60
CA VAL A 151 -2.35 -3.00 20.53
C VAL A 151 -0.87 -2.68 20.30
N ASP A 152 -0.02 -2.89 21.30
CA ASP A 152 1.42 -2.65 21.15
C ASP A 152 2.06 -3.68 20.22
N ILE A 153 1.76 -4.97 20.44
CA ILE A 153 2.35 -6.07 19.69
C ILE A 153 1.28 -7.08 19.32
N LEU A 154 1.29 -7.55 18.07
CA LEU A 154 0.54 -8.72 17.61
C LEU A 154 1.52 -9.85 17.27
N LEU A 155 1.28 -11.03 17.83
CA LEU A 155 2.06 -12.25 17.55
C LEU A 155 1.18 -13.25 16.80
N THR A 156 1.62 -13.68 15.62
CA THR A 156 0.96 -14.76 14.89
C THR A 156 1.99 -15.70 14.32
N SER A 157 1.76 -17.01 14.35
CA SER A 157 2.71 -17.94 13.72
C SER A 157 2.66 -17.80 12.20
N GLN A 158 1.46 -17.76 11.61
CA GLN A 158 1.28 -17.52 10.17
C GLN A 158 1.38 -16.04 9.80
N TRP A 159 1.80 -15.78 8.57
CA TRP A 159 1.80 -14.43 8.00
C TRP A 159 0.37 -13.95 7.67
N PRO A 160 0.12 -12.64 7.72
CA PRO A 160 -1.05 -12.03 7.08
C PRO A 160 -0.93 -12.08 5.55
N ARG A 161 -2.00 -12.52 4.87
CA ARG A 161 -2.09 -12.52 3.41
C ARG A 161 -2.00 -11.10 2.86
N GLY A 162 -1.18 -10.90 1.81
CA GLY A 162 -1.08 -9.61 1.12
C GLY A 162 -0.22 -8.58 1.86
N VAL A 163 0.52 -8.97 2.91
CA VAL A 163 1.35 -8.04 3.69
C VAL A 163 2.38 -7.27 2.87
N TRP A 164 2.78 -7.80 1.72
CA TRP A 164 3.70 -7.18 0.78
C TRP A 164 3.09 -6.08 -0.09
N GLN A 165 1.76 -5.90 -0.08
CA GLN A 165 1.10 -4.85 -0.86
C GLN A 165 1.61 -3.46 -0.44
N TYR A 166 1.80 -2.60 -1.45
CA TYR A 166 2.35 -1.24 -1.32
C TYR A 166 3.77 -1.20 -0.73
N ALA A 167 4.50 -2.32 -0.73
CA ALA A 167 5.84 -2.43 -0.15
C ALA A 167 6.76 -3.29 -1.03
N ASN A 168 7.98 -3.53 -0.55
CA ASN A 168 8.96 -4.43 -1.16
C ASN A 168 8.44 -5.87 -1.22
N ASN A 169 8.67 -6.57 -2.33
CA ASN A 169 8.26 -7.96 -2.47
C ASN A 169 9.13 -8.91 -1.61
N PRO A 170 8.53 -9.86 -0.87
CA PRO A 170 9.25 -10.84 -0.09
C PRO A 170 9.81 -11.96 -0.97
N GLU A 171 10.87 -12.63 -0.51
CA GLU A 171 11.45 -13.82 -1.14
C GLU A 171 10.63 -15.11 -0.87
N VAL A 172 9.30 -15.00 -0.84
CA VAL A 172 8.38 -16.13 -0.63
C VAL A 172 7.38 -16.22 -1.78
N ASN A 173 6.80 -17.40 -1.97
CA ASN A 173 5.74 -17.56 -2.95
C ASN A 173 4.44 -16.88 -2.46
N THR A 174 4.20 -15.67 -2.93
CA THR A 174 3.05 -14.82 -2.60
C THR A 174 1.70 -15.46 -2.93
N LYS A 175 1.65 -16.47 -3.82
CA LYS A 175 0.40 -17.18 -4.13
C LYS A 175 -0.09 -18.05 -2.98
N PHE A 176 0.82 -18.62 -2.19
CA PHE A 176 0.49 -19.58 -1.11
C PHE A 176 0.81 -19.04 0.29
N CYS A 177 1.54 -17.93 0.38
CA CYS A 177 1.88 -17.33 1.65
C CYS A 177 0.70 -16.61 2.30
N GLY A 178 0.60 -16.78 3.61
CA GLY A 178 -0.25 -16.00 4.51
C GLY A 178 -1.74 -16.33 4.52
N SER A 179 -2.38 -15.94 5.61
CA SER A 179 -3.80 -16.15 5.90
C SER A 179 -4.60 -14.86 5.77
N THR A 180 -5.74 -14.93 5.09
CA THR A 180 -6.71 -13.82 4.99
C THR A 180 -7.29 -13.48 6.35
N SER A 181 -7.49 -14.47 7.21
CA SER A 181 -8.00 -14.27 8.56
C SER A 181 -6.99 -13.53 9.45
N VAL A 182 -5.69 -13.79 9.28
CA VAL A 182 -4.62 -13.03 9.96
C VAL A 182 -4.51 -11.59 9.42
N ALA A 183 -4.70 -11.38 8.11
CA ALA A 183 -4.77 -10.03 7.54
C ALA A 183 -5.93 -9.22 8.14
N ASN A 184 -7.13 -9.81 8.21
CA ASN A 184 -8.29 -9.19 8.83
C ASN A 184 -8.08 -8.93 10.34
N LEU A 185 -7.34 -9.81 11.02
CA LEU A 185 -6.99 -9.62 12.43
C LEU A 185 -6.08 -8.40 12.62
N ALA A 186 -5.02 -8.29 11.81
CA ALA A 186 -4.08 -7.17 11.87
C ALA A 186 -4.77 -5.83 11.55
N ASP A 187 -5.68 -5.80 10.56
CA ASP A 187 -6.46 -4.61 10.21
C ASP A 187 -7.35 -4.14 11.38
N LYS A 188 -8.00 -5.07 12.08
CA LYS A 188 -8.90 -4.75 13.20
C LYS A 188 -8.15 -4.37 14.47
N LEU A 189 -7.02 -5.03 14.77
CA LEU A 189 -6.28 -4.81 16.00
C LEU A 189 -5.27 -3.66 15.92
N LYS A 190 -4.91 -3.20 14.71
CA LYS A 190 -4.00 -2.08 14.48
C LYS A 190 -2.74 -2.17 15.36
N PRO A 191 -1.92 -3.23 15.24
CA PRO A 191 -0.76 -3.40 16.11
C PRO A 191 0.37 -2.44 15.77
N ARG A 192 1.11 -1.90 16.75
CA ARG A 192 2.34 -1.13 16.43
C ARG A 192 3.44 -2.01 15.83
N TYR A 193 3.56 -3.24 16.33
CA TYR A 193 4.44 -4.26 15.79
C TYR A 193 3.69 -5.57 15.58
N HIS A 194 3.87 -6.19 14.42
CA HIS A 194 3.34 -7.51 14.11
C HIS A 194 4.48 -8.44 13.76
N PHE A 195 4.70 -9.46 14.59
CA PHE A 195 5.72 -10.48 14.35
C PHE A 195 5.09 -11.78 13.86
N ALA A 196 5.71 -12.37 12.82
CA ALA A 196 5.31 -13.67 12.28
C ALA A 196 6.51 -14.56 11.87
N ALA A 197 6.25 -15.84 11.60
CA ALA A 197 7.28 -16.84 11.26
C ALA A 197 6.72 -17.91 10.29
N LEU A 198 7.18 -19.17 10.39
CA LEU A 198 6.74 -20.34 9.61
C LEU A 198 7.09 -20.39 8.12
N GLU A 199 7.49 -19.27 7.51
CA GLU A 199 7.91 -19.21 6.09
C GLU A 199 9.43 -19.41 5.92
N GLY A 200 10.17 -19.64 7.02
CA GLY A 200 11.61 -19.93 6.98
C GLY A 200 12.50 -18.79 6.47
N THR A 201 11.96 -17.57 6.35
CA THR A 201 12.68 -16.40 5.83
C THR A 201 12.50 -15.17 6.69
N HIS A 202 13.41 -14.21 6.54
CA HIS A 202 13.26 -12.87 7.10
C HIS A 202 12.57 -11.97 6.09
N TYR A 203 11.63 -11.16 6.55
CA TYR A 203 11.05 -10.06 5.77
C TYR A 203 10.68 -8.92 6.71
N GLU A 204 11.25 -7.75 6.45
CA GLU A 204 10.94 -6.52 7.17
C GLU A 204 10.25 -5.59 6.18
N ARG A 205 8.96 -5.35 6.41
CA ARG A 205 8.13 -4.49 5.58
C ARG A 205 8.34 -3.04 6.00
N LEU A 206 8.29 -2.11 5.04
CA LEU A 206 8.04 -0.70 5.34
C LEU A 206 6.82 -0.55 6.28
N PRO A 207 6.77 0.48 7.14
CA PRO A 207 5.63 0.69 8.04
C PRO A 207 4.34 1.02 7.26
N TYR A 208 3.16 0.70 7.79
CA TYR A 208 1.88 1.14 7.20
C TYR A 208 0.98 1.93 8.16
N ARG A 209 0.16 2.83 7.61
CA ARG A 209 -0.80 3.65 8.35
C ARG A 209 -2.03 2.85 8.80
N ASN A 210 -2.55 3.14 10.00
CA ASN A 210 -3.81 2.57 10.50
C ASN A 210 -5.03 3.52 10.38
N HIS A 211 -4.87 4.64 9.67
CA HIS A 211 -5.90 5.64 9.43
C HIS A 211 -5.96 6.02 7.95
N LEU A 212 -7.09 6.55 7.48
CA LEU A 212 -7.21 7.12 6.14
C LEU A 212 -6.72 8.57 6.16
N VAL A 213 -5.71 8.86 5.36
CA VAL A 213 -5.13 10.20 5.23
C VAL A 213 -6.23 11.18 4.80
N LEU A 214 -6.33 12.31 5.51
CA LEU A 214 -7.33 13.38 5.30
C LEU A 214 -8.80 13.00 5.55
N GLN A 215 -9.13 11.74 5.86
CA GLN A 215 -10.50 11.30 6.18
C GLN A 215 -10.67 10.93 7.66
N GLU A 216 -9.63 10.34 8.26
CA GLU A 216 -9.62 9.92 9.65
C GLU A 216 -8.52 10.66 10.42
N ASN A 217 -8.71 10.80 11.72
CA ASN A 217 -7.65 11.31 12.60
C ASN A 217 -6.41 10.42 12.50
N ALA A 218 -5.24 11.07 12.51
CA ALA A 218 -3.96 10.39 12.49
C ALA A 218 -3.88 9.35 13.62
N GLN A 219 -3.46 8.14 13.27
CA GLN A 219 -3.25 7.02 14.17
C GLN A 219 -1.82 6.50 14.01
N HIS A 220 -1.36 5.74 15.00
CA HIS A 220 -0.05 5.10 14.94
C HIS A 220 0.10 4.20 13.73
N VAL A 221 1.35 3.96 13.35
CA VAL A 221 1.73 3.04 12.28
C VAL A 221 1.97 1.63 12.80
N SER A 222 1.86 0.67 11.90
CA SER A 222 2.17 -0.74 12.13
C SER A 222 3.47 -1.12 11.42
N ARG A 223 4.33 -1.90 12.07
CA ARG A 223 5.54 -2.51 11.49
C ARG A 223 5.39 -4.01 11.45
N PHE A 224 5.49 -4.60 10.27
CA PHE A 224 5.46 -6.05 10.11
C PHE A 224 6.88 -6.60 9.95
N ILE A 225 7.23 -7.57 10.80
CA ILE A 225 8.53 -8.24 10.76
C ILE A 225 8.29 -9.75 10.82
N ALA A 226 8.68 -10.44 9.76
CA ALA A 226 8.78 -11.88 9.75
C ALA A 226 10.21 -12.34 10.01
N LEU A 227 10.35 -13.38 10.83
CA LEU A 227 11.65 -13.86 11.30
C LEU A 227 11.93 -15.27 10.77
N ALA A 228 13.17 -15.46 10.33
CA ALA A 228 13.64 -16.75 9.84
C ALA A 228 13.85 -17.75 10.97
N THR A 229 14.17 -18.98 10.58
CA THR A 229 14.52 -20.08 11.48
C THR A 229 15.87 -19.85 12.17
N VAL A 230 15.99 -20.20 13.45
CA VAL A 230 17.24 -20.09 14.24
C VAL A 230 18.37 -20.84 13.56
N ASN A 231 19.55 -20.23 13.40
CA ASN A 231 20.70 -20.86 12.72
C ASN A 231 20.39 -21.41 11.31
N ASN A 232 19.49 -20.75 10.56
CA ASN A 232 19.23 -21.14 9.17
C ASN A 232 20.50 -21.06 8.31
N PRO A 233 20.67 -21.95 7.30
CA PRO A 233 21.87 -21.98 6.44
C PRO A 233 22.12 -20.69 5.67
N ALA A 234 21.06 -19.98 5.30
CA ALA A 234 21.11 -18.72 4.56
C ALA A 234 21.51 -17.51 5.43
N LYS A 235 21.77 -17.72 6.73
CA LYS A 235 22.11 -16.67 7.71
C LYS A 235 21.11 -15.50 7.75
N LYS A 236 19.86 -15.76 7.37
CA LYS A 236 18.75 -14.80 7.45
C LYS A 236 18.48 -14.44 8.91
N LYS A 237 18.03 -13.21 9.14
CA LYS A 237 17.77 -12.68 10.48
C LYS A 237 16.60 -13.42 11.14
N TYR A 238 16.89 -14.10 12.25
CA TYR A 238 15.92 -14.88 13.04
C TYR A 238 15.59 -14.24 14.39
N LEU A 239 16.35 -13.22 14.79
CA LEU A 239 16.21 -12.55 16.08
C LEU A 239 16.18 -11.03 15.85
N TYR A 240 15.20 -10.37 16.45
CA TYR A 240 14.97 -8.93 16.35
C TYR A 240 14.98 -8.31 17.75
N ALA A 241 15.77 -7.27 17.94
CA ALA A 241 15.88 -6.57 19.22
C ALA A 241 15.32 -5.15 19.05
N PHE A 242 14.40 -4.74 19.92
CA PHE A 242 13.82 -3.41 19.87
C PHE A 242 13.35 -2.93 21.24
N ASN A 243 13.11 -1.63 21.32
CA ASN A 243 12.58 -0.99 22.51
C ASN A 243 11.19 -0.44 22.18
N ILE A 244 10.24 -0.56 23.11
CA ILE A 244 8.87 -0.07 22.95
C ILE A 244 8.37 0.58 24.23
N ILE A 245 7.85 1.79 24.11
CA ILE A 245 7.08 2.45 25.17
C ILE A 245 5.62 2.04 24.96
N PRO A 246 4.96 1.41 25.95
CA PRO A 246 3.57 1.00 25.83
C PRO A 246 2.62 2.14 25.42
N MET A 247 1.66 1.86 24.56
CA MET A 247 0.63 2.82 24.09
C MET A 247 -0.17 3.45 25.23
N LYS A 248 -0.24 2.77 26.38
CA LYS A 248 -0.92 3.25 27.58
C LYS A 248 -0.17 4.41 28.25
N THR A 249 1.16 4.46 28.14
CA THR A 249 2.02 5.45 28.81
C THR A 249 2.69 6.41 27.84
N MET A 250 2.72 6.10 26.55
CA MET A 250 3.29 6.95 25.50
C MET A 250 2.44 8.21 25.26
N ASP A 251 3.12 9.34 25.03
CA ASP A 251 2.47 10.58 24.62
C ASP A 251 1.64 10.40 23.31
N PRO A 252 0.38 10.86 23.27
CA PRO A 252 -0.47 10.72 22.09
C PRO A 252 0.06 11.38 20.82
N SER A 253 0.79 12.50 20.93
CA SER A 253 1.36 13.21 19.77
C SER A 253 2.55 12.45 19.17
N GLU A 254 3.36 11.81 20.02
CA GLU A 254 4.43 10.92 19.58
C GLU A 254 3.88 9.64 18.94
N LEU A 255 2.78 9.11 19.49
CA LEU A 255 2.15 7.89 19.01
C LEU A 255 1.67 7.99 17.55
N VAL A 256 1.21 9.17 17.12
CA VAL A 256 0.66 9.39 15.78
C VAL A 256 1.71 9.81 14.74
N LYS A 257 2.97 9.98 15.13
CA LYS A 257 4.06 10.33 14.21
C LYS A 257 4.23 9.28 13.12
N GLN A 258 4.40 9.76 11.90
CA GLN A 258 4.52 8.95 10.69
C GLN A 258 5.98 8.98 10.20
N PRO A 259 6.61 7.82 9.96
CA PRO A 259 7.86 7.74 9.21
C PRO A 259 7.71 8.28 7.78
N GLN A 260 8.82 8.73 7.17
CA GLN A 260 8.81 9.24 5.79
C GLN A 260 8.47 8.15 4.77
N ASP A 261 8.89 6.92 5.04
CA ASP A 261 8.73 5.72 4.21
C ASP A 261 7.43 4.94 4.50
N VAL A 262 6.48 5.56 5.20
CA VAL A 262 5.22 4.90 5.55
C VAL A 262 4.34 4.71 4.32
N THR A 263 3.79 3.51 4.19
CA THR A 263 2.94 3.11 3.09
C THR A 263 1.49 2.93 3.54
N GLU A 264 0.61 2.62 2.59
CA GLU A 264 -0.80 2.37 2.89
C GLU A 264 -1.03 1.00 3.53
N ASN A 265 -2.15 0.86 4.23
CA ASN A 265 -2.51 -0.39 4.91
C ASN A 265 -2.72 -1.51 3.88
N PRO A 266 -1.92 -2.59 3.91
CA PRO A 266 -1.99 -3.68 2.93
C PRO A 266 -3.26 -4.53 3.03
N TYR A 267 -4.09 -4.34 4.06
CA TYR A 267 -5.27 -5.17 4.32
C TYR A 267 -6.59 -4.45 4.03
N ARG A 268 -6.56 -3.13 3.79
CA ARG A 268 -7.77 -2.37 3.50
C ARG A 268 -8.29 -2.75 2.12
N ARG A 269 -9.44 -3.41 2.10
CA ARG A 269 -10.18 -3.70 0.86
C ARG A 269 -11.04 -2.50 0.49
N SER A 270 -11.00 -2.13 -0.79
CA SER A 270 -11.99 -1.23 -1.38
C SER A 270 -13.38 -1.82 -1.15
N THR A 271 -14.35 -0.98 -0.75
CA THR A 271 -15.73 -1.39 -0.44
C THR A 271 -16.51 -1.99 -1.63
N LYS A 272 -15.88 -2.20 -2.79
CA LYS A 272 -16.49 -2.78 -4.00
C LYS A 272 -16.54 -4.32 -4.01
N ASP A 273 -15.79 -5.03 -3.16
CA ASP A 273 -15.70 -6.51 -3.20
C ASP A 273 -16.75 -7.26 -2.33
N LYS A 274 -17.84 -6.62 -1.91
CA LYS A 274 -18.89 -7.26 -1.09
C LYS A 274 -20.08 -7.82 -1.88
N THR A 275 -20.01 -7.86 -3.21
CA THR A 275 -21.04 -8.48 -4.06
C THR A 275 -20.48 -9.64 -4.87
N ASP A 276 -20.00 -10.68 -4.20
CA ASP A 276 -19.91 -12.02 -4.79
C ASP A 276 -20.37 -13.06 -3.77
N ALA A 277 -21.70 -13.20 -3.66
CA ALA A 277 -22.31 -14.43 -3.20
C ALA A 277 -22.57 -15.31 -4.44
N PRO A 278 -22.32 -16.63 -4.38
CA PRO A 278 -22.47 -17.51 -5.53
C PRO A 278 -23.95 -17.64 -5.88
N LYS A 279 -24.36 -17.08 -7.01
CA LYS A 279 -25.65 -17.39 -7.61
C LYS A 279 -25.45 -18.45 -8.69
N THR A 280 -26.19 -19.53 -8.48
CA THR A 280 -26.36 -20.73 -9.29
C THR A 280 -26.49 -20.43 -10.79
N GLU A 281 -25.73 -21.19 -11.56
CA GLU A 281 -25.73 -21.23 -13.02
C GLU A 281 -27.11 -21.61 -13.58
N THR A 282 -27.55 -20.86 -14.59
CA THR A 282 -28.27 -21.44 -15.74
C THR A 282 -27.73 -20.80 -17.02
N PRO A 283 -27.58 -21.57 -18.11
CA PRO A 283 -26.69 -21.21 -19.20
C PRO A 283 -27.42 -20.34 -20.23
N ARG A 284 -26.85 -19.19 -20.57
CA ARG A 284 -27.25 -18.44 -21.77
C ARG A 284 -26.06 -18.18 -22.67
N HIS A 285 -26.06 -18.96 -23.75
CA HIS A 285 -25.51 -18.70 -25.07
C HIS A 285 -24.10 -18.11 -25.17
N GLN A 286 -23.18 -19.01 -25.52
CA GLN A 286 -21.99 -18.72 -26.30
C GLN A 286 -22.35 -17.79 -27.48
N HIS A 287 -21.90 -16.54 -27.43
CA HIS A 287 -21.69 -15.75 -28.63
C HIS A 287 -20.20 -15.64 -28.92
N ARG A 288 -19.84 -16.42 -29.93
CA ARG A 288 -18.67 -16.33 -30.81
C ARG A 288 -18.09 -14.92 -30.90
N ASN A 289 -16.77 -14.84 -30.72
CA ASN A 289 -15.94 -13.74 -31.14
C ASN A 289 -16.13 -13.48 -32.65
N THR A 290 -16.67 -12.31 -32.98
CA THR A 290 -16.44 -11.66 -34.26
C THR A 290 -16.23 -10.17 -33.98
N CYS A 291 -15.00 -9.72 -34.22
CA CYS A 291 -14.63 -8.32 -34.24
C CYS A 291 -15.35 -7.66 -35.44
N GLU A 292 -16.40 -6.89 -35.18
CA GLU A 292 -17.01 -6.02 -36.17
C GLU A 292 -16.96 -4.57 -35.67
N PHE A 293 -16.43 -3.73 -36.54
CA PHE A 293 -16.29 -2.29 -36.43
C PHE A 293 -17.57 -1.61 -35.90
N ILE A 294 -17.47 -0.95 -34.75
CA ILE A 294 -18.45 0.06 -34.33
C ILE A 294 -17.77 1.44 -34.35
N PRO A 295 -18.22 2.38 -35.20
CA PRO A 295 -17.65 3.73 -35.25
C PRO A 295 -17.99 4.48 -33.96
N TYR A 296 -16.99 5.15 -33.39
CA TYR A 296 -17.14 6.07 -32.26
C TYR A 296 -18.23 7.12 -32.52
N GLN A 297 -19.43 6.87 -32.00
CA GLN A 297 -20.51 7.83 -31.82
C GLN A 297 -20.89 7.84 -30.34
N CYS A 298 -20.54 8.92 -29.65
CA CYS A 298 -21.08 9.25 -28.34
C CYS A 298 -22.51 9.76 -28.55
N THR A 299 -23.51 8.88 -28.39
CA THR A 299 -24.94 9.22 -28.46
C THR A 299 -25.55 9.40 -27.06
N SER A 300 -25.10 10.41 -26.31
CA SER A 300 -25.97 11.14 -25.38
C SER A 300 -25.28 12.40 -24.84
N SER A 301 -25.29 13.48 -25.61
CA SER A 301 -25.22 14.82 -25.02
C SER A 301 -26.09 15.77 -25.83
N ASN A 302 -27.05 16.41 -25.17
CA ASN A 302 -27.71 17.61 -25.69
C ASN A 302 -26.80 18.85 -25.60
N THR A 303 -25.47 18.65 -25.55
CA THR A 303 -24.41 19.65 -25.66
C THR A 303 -23.16 18.96 -26.22
N GLY A 304 -23.18 18.70 -27.53
CA GLY A 304 -22.11 17.99 -28.22
C GLY A 304 -20.78 18.74 -28.25
N LYS A 305 -19.70 17.97 -28.13
CA LYS A 305 -18.41 18.13 -28.84
C LYS A 305 -17.65 16.81 -28.74
N ALA A 306 -17.77 15.96 -29.76
CA ALA A 306 -16.89 14.81 -29.94
C ALA A 306 -15.43 15.28 -30.10
N LEU A 307 -14.48 14.53 -29.54
CA LEU A 307 -13.05 14.73 -29.82
C LEU A 307 -12.84 14.54 -31.34
N LYS A 308 -12.19 15.50 -32.00
CA LYS A 308 -11.98 15.40 -33.45
C LYS A 308 -10.95 14.30 -33.72
N LYS A 309 -11.27 13.36 -34.62
CA LYS A 309 -10.43 12.18 -34.92
C LYS A 309 -8.99 12.53 -35.32
N HIS A 310 -8.75 13.69 -35.93
CA HIS A 310 -7.42 14.10 -36.39
C HIS A 310 -6.47 14.57 -35.26
N LEU A 311 -6.97 14.70 -34.03
CA LEU A 311 -6.14 15.05 -32.86
C LEU A 311 -5.62 13.82 -32.10
N ILE A 312 -5.99 12.60 -32.51
CA ILE A 312 -5.63 11.34 -31.84
C ILE A 312 -4.28 10.81 -32.35
N TYR A 313 -3.41 10.36 -31.44
CA TYR A 313 -2.03 9.97 -31.72
C TYR A 313 -1.78 8.44 -31.88
N THR A 314 -2.69 7.51 -31.54
CA THR A 314 -2.30 6.08 -31.47
C THR A 314 -2.22 5.34 -32.82
N HIS A 315 -1.16 4.52 -32.95
CA HIS A 315 -1.01 3.44 -33.93
C HIS A 315 -1.80 2.20 -33.48
N GLN A 316 -2.54 1.56 -34.39
CA GLN A 316 -3.28 0.31 -34.12
C GLN A 316 -2.61 -0.82 -34.91
N HIS A 317 -1.89 -1.72 -34.23
CA HIS A 317 -1.31 -2.90 -34.86
C HIS A 317 -2.36 -4.02 -34.96
N ASN A 318 -2.38 -4.74 -36.08
CA ASN A 318 -3.27 -5.88 -36.36
C ASN A 318 -2.81 -7.18 -35.65
N SER A 319 -2.22 -7.11 -34.46
CA SER A 319 -1.78 -8.29 -33.70
C SER A 319 -2.72 -8.56 -32.52
N GLU A 320 -3.25 -9.78 -32.47
CA GLU A 320 -4.27 -10.29 -31.51
C GLU A 320 -3.87 -10.27 -30.02
N TRP A 321 -2.77 -9.62 -29.62
CA TRP A 321 -2.15 -9.81 -28.29
C TRP A 321 -1.81 -8.56 -27.47
N PHE A 322 -2.00 -7.33 -27.97
CA PHE A 322 -1.86 -6.11 -27.16
C PHE A 322 -2.99 -5.10 -27.45
N CYS A 323 -4.04 -5.10 -26.62
CA CYS A 323 -5.03 -4.03 -26.63
C CYS A 323 -4.56 -2.89 -25.71
N LEU A 324 -3.98 -1.83 -26.29
CA LEU A 324 -3.77 -0.55 -25.60
C LEU A 324 -5.10 -0.09 -24.96
N GLN A 325 -5.06 0.42 -23.73
CA GLN A 325 -6.22 0.94 -23.00
C GLN A 325 -6.18 2.48 -22.87
N CYS A 326 -5.05 3.12 -23.21
CA CYS A 326 -4.89 4.58 -23.24
C CYS A 326 -4.41 5.07 -24.62
N TYR A 327 -4.70 6.33 -24.93
CA TYR A 327 -4.20 7.03 -26.11
C TYR A 327 -3.79 8.47 -25.78
N LEU A 328 -2.86 9.01 -26.57
CA LEU A 328 -2.50 10.43 -26.52
C LEU A 328 -3.34 11.22 -27.53
N ALA A 329 -3.63 12.48 -27.20
CA ALA A 329 -4.22 13.42 -28.13
C ALA A 329 -3.69 14.84 -27.91
N LEU A 330 -3.63 15.64 -28.97
CA LEU A 330 -3.32 17.07 -28.81
C LEU A 330 -4.48 17.81 -28.13
N ALA A 331 -4.14 18.67 -27.17
CA ALA A 331 -5.11 19.53 -26.53
C ALA A 331 -5.63 20.58 -27.52
N LYS A 332 -6.95 20.63 -27.71
CA LYS A 332 -7.55 21.68 -28.53
C LYS A 332 -7.29 23.06 -27.92
N GLY A 333 -6.63 23.93 -28.67
CA GLY A 333 -6.21 25.24 -28.14
C GLY A 333 -5.20 25.08 -27.00
N GLY A 334 -4.17 24.26 -27.19
CA GLY A 334 -3.10 24.02 -26.23
C GLY A 334 -2.44 25.31 -25.71
N LEU A 335 -1.83 25.24 -24.53
CA LEU A 335 -1.06 26.37 -23.98
C LEU A 335 0.24 26.53 -24.75
N THR A 336 0.86 25.40 -25.06
CA THR A 336 2.07 25.23 -25.86
C THR A 336 1.79 24.30 -27.05
N PRO A 337 2.66 24.27 -28.08
CA PRO A 337 2.52 23.37 -29.22
C PRO A 337 2.48 21.88 -28.85
N HIS A 338 3.18 21.48 -27.79
CA HIS A 338 3.19 20.09 -27.30
C HIS A 338 2.28 19.90 -26.07
N HIS A 339 1.20 20.66 -25.93
CA HIS A 339 0.21 20.38 -24.89
C HIS A 339 -0.59 19.12 -25.25
N ILE A 340 -0.34 18.03 -24.53
CA ILE A 340 -0.90 16.69 -24.78
C ILE A 340 -1.92 16.31 -23.71
N LEU A 341 -2.88 15.47 -24.09
CA LEU A 341 -3.84 14.82 -23.23
C LEU A 341 -3.57 13.32 -23.22
N ILE A 342 -3.52 12.70 -22.04
CA ILE A 342 -3.60 11.24 -21.90
C ILE A 342 -5.06 10.89 -21.59
N LEU A 343 -5.66 10.03 -22.41
CA LEU A 343 -7.06 9.62 -22.27
C LEU A 343 -7.19 8.09 -22.27
N PRO A 344 -8.04 7.52 -21.41
CA PRO A 344 -8.40 6.12 -21.52
C PRO A 344 -9.38 5.91 -22.69
N ILE A 345 -9.37 4.72 -23.28
CA ILE A 345 -10.32 4.29 -24.31
C ILE A 345 -11.69 4.02 -23.68
N GLY A 346 -11.72 3.35 -22.54
CA GLY A 346 -12.96 3.12 -21.78
C GLY A 346 -13.51 4.41 -21.19
N HIS A 347 -14.83 4.50 -21.01
CA HIS A 347 -15.49 5.71 -20.49
C HIS A 347 -15.33 5.82 -18.97
N TYR A 348 -14.28 6.52 -18.54
CA TYR A 348 -13.97 6.80 -17.14
C TYR A 348 -14.00 8.30 -16.90
N GLN A 349 -14.53 8.73 -15.76
CA GLN A 349 -14.64 10.16 -15.45
C GLN A 349 -13.30 10.73 -14.94
N SER A 350 -12.51 9.92 -14.24
CA SER A 350 -11.32 10.37 -13.53
C SER A 350 -10.27 9.27 -13.33
N VAL A 351 -9.03 9.62 -12.96
CA VAL A 351 -7.96 8.62 -12.72
C VAL A 351 -8.34 7.64 -11.61
N VAL A 352 -9.10 8.10 -10.62
CA VAL A 352 -9.56 7.26 -9.51
C VAL A 352 -10.59 6.20 -9.92
N ASP A 353 -11.19 6.33 -11.09
CA ASP A 353 -12.16 5.36 -11.62
C ASP A 353 -11.49 4.24 -12.44
N LEU A 354 -10.21 4.39 -12.79
CA LEU A 354 -9.47 3.44 -13.64
C LEU A 354 -9.19 2.11 -12.94
N SER A 355 -9.05 1.01 -13.69
CA SER A 355 -8.51 -0.25 -13.15
C SER A 355 -6.98 -0.16 -12.99
N SER A 356 -6.38 -1.11 -12.26
CA SER A 356 -4.93 -1.11 -12.04
C SER A 356 -4.15 -1.22 -13.36
N GLU A 357 -4.63 -2.01 -14.31
CA GLU A 357 -3.99 -2.19 -15.62
C GLU A 357 -3.94 -0.89 -16.43
N VAL A 358 -5.02 -0.11 -16.41
CA VAL A 358 -5.10 1.17 -17.14
C VAL A 358 -4.24 2.24 -16.46
N VAL A 359 -4.15 2.22 -15.13
CA VAL A 359 -3.24 3.12 -14.39
C VAL A 359 -1.78 2.81 -14.74
N GLU A 360 -1.38 1.53 -14.77
CA GLU A 360 -0.02 1.14 -15.14
C GLU A 360 0.35 1.62 -16.55
N GLU A 361 -0.56 1.52 -17.52
CA GLU A 361 -0.33 2.05 -18.87
C GLU A 361 -0.25 3.59 -18.90
N MET A 362 -1.10 4.27 -18.13
CA MET A 362 -1.06 5.72 -18.00
C MET A 362 0.29 6.21 -17.43
N GLU A 363 0.84 5.51 -16.44
CA GLU A 363 2.16 5.81 -15.87
C GLU A 363 3.32 5.58 -16.87
N LYS A 364 3.19 4.60 -17.77
CA LYS A 364 4.15 4.44 -18.89
C LYS A 364 4.12 5.65 -19.83
N TYR A 365 2.94 6.13 -20.20
CA TYR A 365 2.80 7.34 -21.02
C TYR A 365 3.34 8.59 -20.32
N LYS A 366 3.08 8.76 -19.01
CA LYS A 366 3.68 9.86 -18.22
C LYS A 366 5.21 9.82 -18.27
N SER A 367 5.80 8.64 -18.08
CA SER A 367 7.25 8.44 -18.10
C SER A 367 7.87 8.74 -19.48
N ALA A 368 7.21 8.28 -20.54
CA ALA A 368 7.61 8.55 -21.92
C ALA A 368 7.55 10.05 -22.26
N LEU A 369 6.44 10.72 -21.92
CA LEU A 369 6.27 12.16 -22.13
C LEU A 369 7.27 13.00 -21.33
N THR A 370 7.56 12.59 -20.09
CA THR A 370 8.57 13.26 -19.26
C THR A 370 9.95 13.18 -19.91
N SER A 371 10.31 12.04 -20.49
CA SER A 371 11.56 11.85 -21.23
C SER A 371 11.59 12.68 -22.52
N PHE A 372 10.47 12.73 -23.25
CA PHE A 372 10.31 13.53 -24.45
C PHE A 372 10.52 15.03 -24.18
N TYR A 373 9.81 15.61 -23.21
CA TYR A 373 9.96 17.04 -22.88
C TYR A 373 11.34 17.38 -22.34
N LYS A 374 11.93 16.49 -21.54
CA LYS A 374 13.30 16.66 -21.07
C LYS A 374 14.29 16.76 -22.22
N SER A 375 14.10 16.00 -23.31
CA SER A 375 14.95 16.07 -24.50
C SER A 375 14.83 17.42 -25.24
N LYS A 376 13.71 18.13 -25.07
CA LYS A 376 13.42 19.44 -25.67
C LYS A 376 13.76 20.62 -24.74
N GLY A 377 14.28 20.35 -23.54
CA GLY A 377 14.58 21.39 -22.55
C GLY A 377 13.33 21.93 -21.84
N GLU A 378 12.29 21.12 -21.71
CA GLU A 378 11.01 21.46 -21.09
C GLU A 378 10.74 20.55 -19.87
N ARG A 379 10.10 21.11 -18.84
CA ARG A 379 9.57 20.40 -17.67
C ARG A 379 8.19 19.86 -17.98
N CYS A 380 7.85 18.70 -17.41
CA CYS A 380 6.53 18.08 -17.55
C CYS A 380 5.64 18.46 -16.37
N VAL A 381 4.56 19.21 -16.60
CA VAL A 381 3.55 19.49 -15.57
C VAL A 381 2.25 18.82 -15.97
N LEU A 382 1.70 17.97 -15.09
CA LEU A 382 0.46 17.25 -15.34
C LEU A 382 -0.63 17.76 -14.43
N PHE A 383 -1.86 17.84 -14.91
CA PHE A 383 -3.00 18.10 -14.02
C PHE A 383 -4.27 17.40 -14.49
N GLU A 384 -5.10 17.05 -13.52
CA GLU A 384 -6.45 16.55 -13.76
C GLU A 384 -7.47 17.41 -13.03
N ARG A 385 -8.57 17.72 -13.72
CA ARG A 385 -9.77 18.30 -13.12
C ARG A 385 -10.93 17.30 -13.19
N ASN A 386 -11.14 16.56 -12.11
CA ASN A 386 -12.36 15.78 -11.93
C ASN A 386 -13.48 16.67 -11.36
N TYR A 387 -13.99 17.60 -12.17
CA TYR A 387 -15.13 18.45 -11.83
C TYR A 387 -15.86 18.88 -13.10
N ARG A 388 -17.15 18.52 -13.17
CA ARG A 388 -18.00 18.73 -14.36
C ARG A 388 -17.35 18.21 -15.65
N SER A 389 -16.57 17.13 -15.55
CA SER A 389 -16.02 16.40 -16.69
C SER A 389 -16.83 15.13 -16.93
N GLN A 390 -17.02 14.76 -18.20
CA GLN A 390 -17.70 13.51 -18.58
C GLN A 390 -16.71 12.39 -18.88
N HIS A 391 -15.47 12.74 -19.24
CA HIS A 391 -14.41 11.80 -19.58
C HIS A 391 -13.09 12.27 -18.97
N LEU A 392 -12.26 11.32 -18.56
CA LEU A 392 -10.94 11.58 -18.00
C LEU A 392 -10.06 12.24 -19.05
N GLN A 393 -9.47 13.37 -18.68
CA GLN A 393 -8.51 14.12 -19.47
C GLN A 393 -7.36 14.50 -18.55
N LEU A 394 -6.29 13.70 -18.55
CA LEU A 394 -5.06 14.07 -17.87
C LEU A 394 -4.28 15.00 -18.80
N GLN A 395 -4.17 16.27 -18.42
CA GLN A 395 -3.52 17.30 -19.23
C GLN A 395 -2.03 17.29 -18.91
N VAL A 396 -1.20 17.38 -19.94
CA VAL A 396 0.26 17.34 -19.84
C VAL A 396 0.81 18.56 -20.57
N VAL A 397 1.31 19.52 -19.80
CA VAL A 397 1.78 20.81 -20.30
C VAL A 397 3.30 20.90 -20.13
N PRO A 398 4.05 21.07 -21.22
CA PRO A 398 5.47 21.38 -21.12
C PRO A 398 5.68 22.83 -20.70
N VAL A 399 6.65 23.05 -19.81
CA VAL A 399 7.10 24.38 -19.36
C VAL A 399 8.60 24.52 -19.62
N PRO A 400 9.07 25.47 -20.44
CA PRO A 400 10.50 25.62 -20.73
C PRO A 400 11.36 25.81 -19.47
N LEU A 401 12.51 25.14 -19.40
CA LEU A 401 13.41 25.17 -18.23
C LEU A 401 13.96 26.56 -17.90
N ASP A 402 14.03 27.45 -18.90
CA ASP A 402 14.55 28.82 -18.79
C ASP A 402 13.50 29.83 -18.30
N ARG A 403 12.23 29.43 -18.22
CA ARG A 403 11.12 30.31 -17.79
C ARG A 403 11.00 30.40 -16.28
N CYS A 404 11.01 29.26 -15.60
CA CYS A 404 10.83 29.18 -14.16
C CYS A 404 11.33 27.84 -13.58
N THR A 405 11.51 27.83 -12.26
CA THR A 405 11.86 26.63 -11.50
C THR A 405 10.62 25.83 -11.10
N THR A 406 10.78 24.57 -10.70
CA THR A 406 9.68 23.74 -10.17
C THR A 406 9.02 24.39 -8.95
N GLU A 407 9.82 25.04 -8.09
CA GLU A 407 9.32 25.76 -6.92
C GLU A 407 8.47 26.98 -7.31
N ASP A 408 8.86 27.73 -8.35
CA ASP A 408 8.05 28.86 -8.84
C ASP A 408 6.68 28.36 -9.36
N ILE A 409 6.64 27.20 -10.03
CA ILE A 409 5.39 26.58 -10.49
C ILE A 409 4.54 26.16 -9.29
N LYS A 410 5.15 25.50 -8.29
CA LYS A 410 4.49 25.10 -7.04
C LYS A 410 3.89 26.32 -6.33
N GLU A 411 4.67 27.38 -6.16
CA GLU A 411 4.25 28.63 -5.54
C GLU A 411 3.11 29.29 -6.32
N ALA A 412 3.19 29.34 -7.65
CA ALA A 412 2.12 29.89 -8.49
C ALA A 412 0.78 29.15 -8.29
N PHE A 413 0.80 27.82 -8.18
CA PHE A 413 -0.40 27.05 -7.84
C PHE A 413 -0.93 27.37 -6.45
N MET A 414 -0.05 27.43 -5.44
CA MET A 414 -0.42 27.69 -4.05
C MET A 414 -1.02 29.09 -3.87
N VAL A 415 -0.36 30.12 -4.43
CA VAL A 415 -0.80 31.52 -4.34
C VAL A 415 -2.15 31.72 -5.03
N GLN A 416 -2.30 31.28 -6.29
CA GLN A 416 -3.57 31.43 -6.99
C GLN A 416 -4.71 30.61 -6.37
N ALA A 417 -4.41 29.43 -5.81
CA ALA A 417 -5.39 28.67 -5.05
C ALA A 417 -5.86 29.46 -3.80
N GLN A 418 -4.91 30.03 -3.06
CA GLN A 418 -5.20 30.82 -1.85
C GLN A 418 -6.05 32.06 -2.17
N GLU A 419 -5.76 32.78 -3.26
CA GLU A 419 -6.55 33.91 -3.74
C GLU A 419 -8.02 33.52 -4.02
N GLN A 420 -8.24 32.30 -4.50
CA GLN A 420 -9.57 31.73 -4.77
C GLN A 420 -10.16 31.00 -3.55
N GLN A 421 -9.54 31.13 -2.37
CA GLN A 421 -9.94 30.44 -1.13
C GLN A 421 -9.99 28.91 -1.29
N MET A 422 -9.01 28.35 -2.00
CA MET A 422 -8.77 26.93 -2.17
C MET A 422 -7.46 26.57 -1.46
N GLU A 423 -7.49 25.56 -0.60
CA GLU A 423 -6.32 25.10 0.13
C GLU A 423 -5.75 23.85 -0.56
N LEU A 424 -4.75 24.06 -1.42
CA LEU A 424 -4.00 22.96 -2.04
C LEU A 424 -3.14 22.29 -0.97
N MET A 425 -3.20 20.96 -0.92
CA MET A 425 -2.40 20.14 -0.01
C MET A 425 -1.41 19.32 -0.80
N GLU A 426 -0.20 19.16 -0.27
CA GLU A 426 0.80 18.27 -0.84
C GLU A 426 0.50 16.80 -0.49
N ILE A 427 0.57 15.94 -1.50
CA ILE A 427 0.40 14.50 -1.36
C ILE A 427 1.78 13.83 -1.26
N PRO A 428 2.03 12.97 -0.26
CA PRO A 428 3.25 12.16 -0.21
C PRO A 428 3.40 11.27 -1.44
N GLU A 429 4.62 11.12 -1.97
CA GLU A 429 4.96 10.47 -3.25
C GLU A 429 4.32 9.09 -3.51
N HIS A 430 4.03 8.32 -2.46
CA HIS A 430 3.50 6.95 -2.57
C HIS A 430 2.01 6.81 -2.20
N THR A 431 1.25 7.91 -2.21
CA THR A 431 -0.18 7.87 -1.90
C THR A 431 -1.01 7.65 -3.16
N ASP A 432 -1.88 6.64 -3.15
CA ASP A 432 -2.82 6.40 -4.25
C ASP A 432 -3.94 7.46 -4.23
N LEU A 433 -4.13 8.15 -5.36
CA LEU A 433 -5.14 9.18 -5.54
C LEU A 433 -6.57 8.67 -5.22
N LYS A 434 -6.85 7.37 -5.46
CA LYS A 434 -8.14 6.71 -5.16
C LYS A 434 -8.51 6.75 -3.67
N GLN A 435 -7.50 6.80 -2.82
CA GLN A 435 -7.69 6.80 -1.37
C GLN A 435 -7.92 8.22 -0.84
N ILE A 436 -7.40 9.23 -1.52
CA ILE A 436 -7.61 10.65 -1.20
C ILE A 436 -8.98 11.11 -1.71
N ALA A 437 -9.33 10.69 -2.93
CA ALA A 437 -10.60 10.97 -3.58
C ALA A 437 -11.28 9.65 -3.99
N PRO A 438 -12.23 9.14 -3.17
CA PRO A 438 -13.06 8.03 -3.59
C PRO A 438 -13.77 8.34 -4.93
N PRO A 439 -13.98 7.34 -5.80
CA PRO A 439 -14.78 7.46 -7.02
C PRO A 439 -16.04 8.31 -6.83
N GLY A 440 -16.24 9.28 -7.72
CA GLY A 440 -17.34 10.26 -7.66
C GLY A 440 -17.07 11.48 -6.78
N THR A 441 -15.95 11.56 -6.05
CA THR A 441 -15.53 12.78 -5.34
C THR A 441 -14.92 13.76 -6.33
N PRO A 442 -15.42 15.00 -6.43
CA PRO A 442 -14.79 15.99 -7.30
C PRO A 442 -13.47 16.50 -6.72
N TYR A 443 -12.44 16.61 -7.56
CA TYR A 443 -11.11 17.09 -7.16
C TYR A 443 -10.36 17.76 -8.30
N PHE A 444 -9.30 18.46 -7.92
CA PHE A 444 -8.24 18.93 -8.79
C PHE A 444 -6.91 18.43 -8.24
N TYR A 445 -6.02 17.93 -9.11
CA TYR A 445 -4.63 17.70 -8.73
C TYR A 445 -3.68 18.14 -9.82
N VAL A 446 -2.47 18.46 -9.41
CA VAL A 446 -1.32 18.74 -10.28
C VAL A 446 -0.15 17.89 -9.80
N GLU A 447 0.64 17.39 -10.74
CA GLU A 447 1.87 16.65 -10.56
C GLU A 447 3.00 17.42 -11.25
N LEU A 448 4.05 17.75 -10.50
CA LEU A 448 5.20 18.51 -10.95
C LEU A 448 6.30 17.59 -11.46
N ASP A 449 7.30 18.15 -12.15
CA ASP A 449 8.43 17.39 -12.71
C ASP A 449 9.38 16.83 -11.63
N SER A 450 9.29 17.32 -10.39
CA SER A 450 9.95 16.73 -9.21
C SER A 450 9.28 15.45 -8.72
N GLY A 451 8.04 15.15 -9.15
CA GLY A 451 7.19 14.07 -8.61
C GLY A 451 6.25 14.53 -7.49
N GLU A 452 6.40 15.77 -7.01
CA GLU A 452 5.50 16.35 -6.01
C GLU A 452 4.09 16.53 -6.59
N LYS A 453 3.10 16.24 -5.76
CA LYS A 453 1.68 16.29 -6.14
C LYS A 453 0.93 17.25 -5.22
N LEU A 454 0.23 18.22 -5.79
CA LEU A 454 -0.70 19.09 -5.05
C LEU A 454 -2.13 18.68 -5.35
N PHE A 455 -2.98 18.70 -4.34
CA PHE A 455 -4.36 18.21 -4.43
C PHE A 455 -5.34 19.10 -3.70
N TYR A 456 -6.49 19.30 -4.32
CA TYR A 456 -7.62 20.01 -3.74
C TYR A 456 -8.91 19.20 -3.92
N ARG A 457 -9.58 18.93 -2.79
CA ARG A 457 -10.93 18.36 -2.81
C ARG A 457 -11.94 19.46 -3.05
N ILE A 458 -12.68 19.36 -4.15
CA ILE A 458 -13.61 20.42 -4.56
C ILE A 458 -14.90 20.28 -3.74
N GLN A 459 -15.14 21.25 -2.86
CA GLN A 459 -16.34 21.29 -2.01
C GLN A 459 -17.43 22.22 -2.57
N LYS A 460 -17.02 23.29 -3.27
CA LYS A 460 -17.89 24.35 -3.78
C LYS A 460 -17.66 24.57 -5.29
N HIS A 461 -17.97 25.76 -5.78
CA HIS A 461 -17.62 26.15 -7.15
C HIS A 461 -16.10 26.05 -7.36
N PHE A 462 -15.69 25.51 -8.51
CA PHE A 462 -14.29 25.40 -8.91
C PHE A 462 -14.11 25.98 -10.33
N PRO A 463 -13.10 26.85 -10.56
CA PRO A 463 -12.84 27.42 -11.88
C PRO A 463 -12.47 26.33 -12.87
N LEU A 464 -13.22 26.23 -13.98
CA LEU A 464 -12.99 25.16 -14.95
C LEU A 464 -11.61 25.25 -15.61
N GLN A 465 -11.04 26.46 -15.73
CA GLN A 465 -9.73 26.65 -16.36
C GLN A 465 -8.58 26.78 -15.35
N PHE A 466 -8.79 26.52 -14.04
CA PHE A 466 -7.80 26.80 -13.00
C PHE A 466 -6.38 26.32 -13.35
N GLY A 467 -6.20 25.04 -13.68
CA GLY A 467 -4.88 24.51 -14.05
C GLY A 467 -4.25 25.21 -15.26
N ARG A 468 -5.07 25.66 -16.21
CA ARG A 468 -4.59 26.44 -17.37
C ARG A 468 -4.31 27.90 -17.03
N GLU A 469 -5.14 28.52 -16.19
CA GLU A 469 -4.97 29.91 -15.73
C GLU A 469 -3.65 30.06 -14.97
N VAL A 470 -3.34 29.12 -14.08
CA VAL A 470 -2.07 29.09 -13.35
C VAL A 470 -0.89 28.99 -14.31
N LEU A 471 -0.91 28.00 -15.21
CA LEU A 471 0.19 27.79 -16.15
C LEU A 471 0.32 28.91 -17.20
N ALA A 472 -0.77 29.57 -17.57
CA ALA A 472 -0.76 30.70 -18.50
C ALA A 472 -0.28 32.01 -17.86
N SER A 473 -0.21 32.08 -16.53
CA SER A 473 0.15 33.28 -15.79
C SER A 473 1.55 33.80 -16.14
N GLU A 474 1.79 35.07 -15.82
CA GLU A 474 3.08 35.73 -16.01
C GLU A 474 4.24 34.99 -15.32
N ALA A 475 3.96 34.36 -14.18
CA ALA A 475 4.95 33.63 -13.39
C ALA A 475 5.42 32.32 -14.04
N VAL A 476 4.66 31.77 -14.99
CA VAL A 476 4.96 30.45 -15.59
C VAL A 476 5.24 30.55 -17.08
N LEU A 477 4.21 30.63 -17.94
CA LEU A 477 4.40 30.71 -19.40
C LEU A 477 4.31 32.13 -19.97
N ASN A 478 3.79 33.08 -19.19
CA ASN A 478 3.55 34.47 -19.61
C ASN A 478 2.73 34.58 -20.92
N ILE A 479 1.58 33.89 -20.93
CA ILE A 479 0.63 33.85 -22.06
C ILE A 479 -0.82 33.95 -21.56
N PRO A 480 -1.18 34.97 -20.77
CA PRO A 480 -2.48 35.03 -20.08
C PRO A 480 -3.68 34.97 -21.04
N THR A 481 -3.51 35.39 -22.29
CA THR A 481 -4.54 35.32 -23.36
C THR A 481 -4.89 33.89 -23.78
N ARG A 482 -4.05 32.89 -23.47
CA ARG A 482 -4.27 31.47 -23.84
C ARG A 482 -4.93 30.65 -22.72
N ALA A 483 -5.26 31.26 -21.59
CA ALA A 483 -5.92 30.59 -20.47
C ALA A 483 -7.27 29.98 -20.90
N ASP A 484 -8.11 30.73 -21.63
CA ASP A 484 -9.32 30.20 -22.26
C ASP A 484 -8.99 29.56 -23.63
N TRP A 485 -9.11 28.24 -23.71
CA TRP A 485 -8.88 27.48 -24.94
C TRP A 485 -9.80 27.91 -26.09
N LYS A 486 -10.95 28.52 -25.80
CA LYS A 486 -11.88 29.00 -26.84
C LYS A 486 -11.32 30.17 -27.65
N GLU A 487 -10.39 30.91 -27.07
CA GLU A 487 -9.68 32.02 -27.73
C GLU A 487 -8.47 31.52 -28.54
N CYS A 488 -8.02 30.28 -28.30
CA CYS A 488 -6.94 29.62 -29.03
C CYS A 488 -7.46 28.80 -30.23
N LYS A 489 -8.22 29.41 -31.14
CA LYS A 489 -8.75 28.71 -32.32
C LYS A 489 -7.66 28.47 -33.35
N GLN A 490 -7.56 27.24 -33.82
CA GLN A 490 -6.70 26.82 -34.93
C GLN A 490 -7.58 26.24 -36.06
N THR A 491 -7.07 26.31 -37.29
CA THR A 491 -7.71 25.65 -38.43
C THR A 491 -7.54 24.13 -38.32
N ARG A 492 -8.29 23.37 -39.13
CA ARG A 492 -8.17 21.91 -39.12
C ARG A 492 -6.81 21.48 -39.65
N GLU A 493 -6.31 22.19 -40.65
CA GLU A 493 -5.04 21.95 -41.33
C GLU A 493 -3.87 22.18 -40.36
N GLU A 494 -3.90 23.25 -39.57
CA GLU A 494 -2.91 23.52 -38.51
C GLU A 494 -2.93 22.45 -37.41
N GLU A 495 -4.12 22.00 -37.01
CA GLU A 495 -4.29 20.90 -36.04
C GLU A 495 -3.71 19.58 -36.58
N GLU A 496 -3.92 19.27 -37.86
CA GLU A 496 -3.41 18.07 -38.55
C GLU A 496 -1.88 18.10 -38.70
N GLU A 497 -1.31 19.25 -39.10
CA GLU A 497 0.14 19.42 -39.22
C GLU A 497 0.85 19.32 -37.87
N SER A 498 0.31 19.98 -36.83
CA SER A 498 0.85 19.89 -35.47
C SER A 498 0.82 18.45 -34.93
N CYS A 499 -0.26 17.71 -35.22
CA CYS A 499 -0.39 16.31 -34.83
C CYS A 499 0.64 15.41 -35.52
N LYS A 500 0.90 15.65 -36.81
CA LYS A 500 1.93 14.93 -37.56
C LYS A 500 3.32 15.24 -37.02
N GLN A 501 3.65 16.51 -36.80
CA GLN A 501 4.95 16.90 -36.27
C GLN A 501 5.19 16.32 -34.88
N LEU A 502 4.21 16.40 -33.99
CA LEU A 502 4.32 15.79 -32.67
C LEU A 502 4.54 14.27 -32.78
N ARG A 503 3.91 13.62 -33.75
CA ARG A 503 4.06 12.17 -33.93
C ARG A 503 5.47 11.78 -34.31
N ASP A 504 6.04 12.46 -35.28
CA ASP A 504 7.40 12.21 -35.73
C ASP A 504 8.41 12.51 -34.61
N ASP A 505 8.16 13.55 -33.80
CA ASP A 505 9.01 13.95 -32.68
C ASP A 505 8.92 13.01 -31.47
N PHE A 506 7.74 12.46 -31.15
CA PHE A 506 7.52 11.58 -30.00
C PHE A 506 7.85 10.10 -30.30
N GLN A 507 7.92 9.71 -31.57
CA GLN A 507 8.21 8.34 -32.01
C GLN A 507 9.36 7.64 -31.24
N PRO A 508 10.53 8.27 -30.98
CA PRO A 508 11.63 7.61 -30.27
C PRO A 508 11.35 7.29 -28.79
N PHE A 509 10.28 7.84 -28.23
CA PHE A 509 9.90 7.71 -26.82
C PHE A 509 8.64 6.84 -26.64
N ASP A 510 7.97 6.50 -27.73
CA ASP A 510 6.71 5.78 -27.69
C ASP A 510 6.94 4.29 -27.46
N PHE A 511 6.65 3.83 -26.24
CA PHE A 511 6.78 2.41 -25.87
C PHE A 511 5.79 1.50 -26.64
N ALA A 512 4.75 2.07 -27.26
CA ALA A 512 3.84 1.34 -28.12
C ALA A 512 4.36 1.22 -29.57
N TRP A 513 5.57 1.72 -29.84
CA TRP A 513 6.18 1.77 -31.17
C TRP A 513 7.19 0.65 -31.46
N GLU A 514 7.76 -0.01 -30.44
CA GLU A 514 8.76 -1.08 -30.63
C GLU A 514 8.14 -2.45 -30.98
N ASP A 515 8.83 -3.17 -31.89
CA ASP A 515 8.45 -4.33 -32.72
C ASP A 515 7.70 -5.52 -32.08
#